data_AF-A0AAQ6AHV1-F1
#
_entry.id   AF-A0AAQ6AHV1-F1
#
_cell.length_a   1.000
_cell.length_b   1.000
_cell.length_c   1.000
_cell.angle_alpha   90.00
_cell.angle_beta   90.00
_cell.angle_gamma   90.00
#
_symmetry.space_group_name_H-M   'P 1'
#
loop_
_entity.id
_entity.type
_entity.pdbx_description
1 polymer ?
#
loop_
_entity_poly.entity_id
_entity_poly.type
_entity_poly.pdbx_seq_one_letter_code
_entity_poly.pdbx_strand_id
1 'polypeptide(L)'
;MERKDLSNLCVICIICTADQGGTYQFCWQCQKPWKGSAPRSDRCGNDDCINRDLQLLQTCKSIDLPEVAGVTSCPSIRLCPTCGMKIEHSRQNCKNVICRRCHKEFCFVCLKLTAMLQDQFTIQNLPRRCSSKTDFYSGMAEKMKAIRCLILIQQEIFNRSV
;
A
#
# COMPACT_ATOMS: atom_id res chain seq x y z
N MET A 1 2.21 16.17 4.92
CA MET A 1 0.74 16.18 5.02
C MET A 1 0.25 14.74 5.12
N GLU A 2 -0.59 14.41 6.10
CA GLU A 2 -1.12 13.06 6.29
C GLU A 2 -2.66 13.07 6.23
N ARG A 3 -3.23 12.14 5.46
CA ARG A 3 -4.68 11.98 5.31
C ARG A 3 -5.23 11.09 6.43
N LYS A 4 -6.17 11.63 7.23
CA LYS A 4 -6.81 10.91 8.34
C LYS A 4 -7.76 9.80 7.87
N ASP A 5 -8.60 10.09 6.87
CA ASP A 5 -9.54 9.12 6.31
C ASP A 5 -9.00 8.53 5.01
N LEU A 6 -8.55 7.27 5.09
CA LEU A 6 -7.98 6.54 3.95
C LEU A 6 -9.04 6.15 2.90
N SER A 7 -10.32 6.27 3.21
CA SER A 7 -11.43 5.99 2.30
C SER A 7 -11.93 7.24 1.57
N ASN A 8 -11.75 8.45 2.11
CA ASN A 8 -12.20 9.68 1.45
C ASN A 8 -11.11 10.32 0.59
N LEU A 9 -11.31 10.38 -0.72
CA LEU A 9 -10.39 11.00 -1.68
C LEU A 9 -10.41 12.53 -1.62
N CYS A 10 -11.45 13.14 -1.05
CA CYS A 10 -11.54 14.58 -0.84
C CYS A 10 -10.82 14.99 0.45
N VAL A 11 -9.71 15.70 0.33
CA VAL A 11 -8.88 16.09 1.47
C VAL A 11 -8.86 17.60 1.61
N ILE A 12 -9.03 18.09 2.84
CA ILE A 12 -8.86 19.50 3.17
C ILE A 12 -7.37 19.78 3.41
N CYS A 13 -6.81 20.77 2.73
CA CYS A 13 -5.48 21.26 3.02
C CYS A 13 -5.52 22.41 4.02
N ILE A 14 -5.13 22.14 5.26
CA ILE A 14 -5.10 23.18 6.31
C ILE A 14 -4.12 24.32 6.00
N ILE A 15 -3.04 24.03 5.26
CA ILE A 15 -2.05 25.04 4.85
C ILE A 15 -2.67 25.97 3.81
N CYS A 16 -3.13 25.42 2.67
CA CYS A 16 -3.76 26.23 1.63
C CYS A 16 -5.05 26.90 2.11
N THR A 17 -5.78 26.29 3.05
CA THR A 17 -6.98 26.90 3.65
C THR A 17 -6.62 28.15 4.44
N ALA A 18 -5.53 28.11 5.21
CA ALA A 18 -5.03 29.28 5.93
C ALA A 18 -4.52 30.35 4.96
N ASP A 19 -3.74 29.96 3.95
CA ASP A 19 -3.14 30.89 2.98
C ASP A 19 -4.18 31.62 2.11
N GLN A 20 -5.29 30.94 1.77
CA GLN A 20 -6.31 31.45 0.85
C GLN A 20 -7.52 32.06 1.57
N GLY A 21 -7.61 31.96 2.90
CA GLY A 21 -8.75 32.45 3.67
C GLY A 21 -10.07 31.72 3.42
N GLY A 22 -10.02 30.51 2.85
CA GLY A 22 -11.19 29.72 2.48
C GLY A 22 -10.87 28.24 2.41
N THR A 23 -11.88 27.38 2.59
CA THR A 23 -11.67 25.92 2.63
C THR A 23 -11.11 25.42 1.29
N TYR A 24 -9.87 24.92 1.30
CA TYR A 24 -9.26 24.33 0.12
C TYR A 24 -9.33 22.80 0.16
N GLN A 25 -10.05 22.22 -0.81
CA GLN A 25 -10.19 20.78 -0.99
C GLN A 25 -9.51 20.30 -2.26
N PHE A 26 -8.85 19.16 -2.18
CA PHE A 26 -8.17 18.53 -3.32
C PHE A 26 -8.41 17.02 -3.35
N CYS A 27 -8.19 16.42 -4.52
CA CYS A 27 -8.22 14.98 -4.69
C CYS A 27 -6.89 14.35 -4.26
N TRP A 28 -6.93 13.38 -3.35
CA TRP A 28 -5.74 12.66 -2.89
C TRP A 28 -4.96 11.93 -4.00
N GLN A 29 -5.65 11.48 -5.07
CA GLN A 29 -5.03 10.73 -6.16
C GLN A 29 -4.28 11.64 -7.13
N CYS A 30 -4.96 12.64 -7.69
CA CYS A 30 -4.40 13.50 -8.73
C CYS A 30 -3.81 14.82 -8.23
N GLN A 31 -4.00 15.15 -6.94
CA GLN A 31 -3.53 16.39 -6.29
C GLN A 31 -4.11 17.69 -6.89
N LYS A 32 -5.18 17.59 -7.69
CA LYS A 32 -5.92 18.73 -8.25
C LYS A 32 -7.07 19.16 -7.33
N PRO A 33 -7.59 20.40 -7.48
CA PRO A 33 -8.80 20.83 -6.78
C PRO A 33 -9.92 19.80 -6.88
N TRP A 34 -10.65 19.63 -5.78
CA TRP A 34 -11.72 18.66 -5.71
C TRP A 34 -12.87 19.03 -6.66
N LYS A 35 -13.37 18.05 -7.42
CA LYS A 35 -14.50 18.20 -8.34
C LYS A 35 -15.51 17.09 -8.05
N GLY A 36 -16.77 17.46 -7.80
CA GLY A 36 -17.88 16.55 -7.49
C GLY A 36 -18.30 16.57 -6.02
N SER A 37 -19.30 15.76 -5.66
CA SER A 37 -19.79 15.63 -4.28
C SER A 37 -18.71 15.05 -3.37
N ALA A 38 -18.61 15.48 -2.12
CA ALA A 38 -17.78 14.85 -1.09
C ALA A 38 -18.66 14.38 0.08
N PRO A 39 -18.28 13.34 0.84
CA PRO A 39 -17.09 12.50 0.68
C PRO A 39 -17.24 11.44 -0.43
N ARG A 40 -16.14 11.03 -1.06
CA ARG A 40 -16.12 9.96 -2.08
C ARG A 40 -14.90 9.09 -1.95
N SER A 41 -15.04 7.80 -2.23
CA SER A 41 -13.97 6.80 -2.16
C SER A 41 -13.57 6.21 -3.51
N ASP A 42 -14.41 6.37 -4.53
CA ASP A 42 -14.31 5.74 -5.84
C ASP A 42 -13.49 6.58 -6.83
N ARG A 43 -13.87 7.86 -7.05
CA ARG A 43 -13.16 8.80 -7.93
C ARG A 43 -13.57 10.26 -7.66
N CYS A 44 -12.69 11.20 -8.01
CA CYS A 44 -13.11 12.59 -8.19
C CYS A 44 -13.68 12.83 -9.60
N GLY A 45 -14.19 14.03 -9.86
CA GLY A 45 -14.74 14.43 -11.16
C GLY A 45 -13.73 15.06 -12.14
N ASN A 46 -12.43 14.96 -11.87
CA ASN A 46 -11.39 15.39 -12.80
C ASN A 46 -11.20 14.30 -13.88
N ASP A 47 -11.31 14.67 -15.16
CA ASP A 47 -11.35 13.72 -16.28
C ASP A 47 -10.03 12.94 -16.47
N ASP A 48 -8.91 13.56 -16.08
CA ASP A 48 -7.57 12.99 -16.13
C ASP A 48 -7.05 12.55 -14.75
N CYS A 49 -7.97 12.22 -13.82
CA CYS A 49 -7.60 11.73 -12.50
C CYS A 49 -6.93 10.35 -12.58
N ILE A 50 -5.61 10.33 -12.39
CA ILE A 50 -4.82 9.10 -12.29
C ILE A 50 -4.42 8.88 -10.83
N ASN A 51 -4.55 7.63 -10.37
CA ASN A 51 -3.98 7.22 -9.10
C ASN A 51 -2.45 7.10 -9.23
N ARG A 52 -1.72 8.11 -8.73
CA ARG A 52 -0.26 8.18 -8.80
C ARG A 52 0.45 7.00 -8.12
N ASP A 53 -0.12 6.47 -7.03
CA ASP A 53 0.45 5.29 -6.38
C ASP A 53 0.30 4.06 -7.29
N LEU A 54 -0.83 3.87 -7.99
CA LEU A 54 -0.95 2.80 -8.98
C LEU A 54 0.04 2.94 -10.13
N GLN A 55 0.17 4.14 -10.68
CA GLN A 55 1.12 4.41 -11.75
C GLN A 55 2.55 4.08 -11.31
N LEU A 56 2.93 4.48 -10.09
CA LEU A 56 4.24 4.17 -9.52
C LEU A 56 4.44 2.65 -9.35
N LEU A 57 3.44 1.93 -8.86
CA LEU A 57 3.53 0.48 -8.68
C LEU A 57 3.68 -0.30 -9.98
N GLN A 58 3.07 0.18 -11.07
CA GLN A 58 3.19 -0.40 -12.39
C GLN A 58 4.54 -0.10 -13.07
N THR A 59 5.13 1.05 -12.75
CA THR A 59 6.34 1.56 -13.44
C THR A 59 7.61 1.47 -12.61
N CYS A 60 7.51 1.10 -11.33
CA CYS A 60 8.69 0.97 -10.47
C CYS A 60 9.61 -0.13 -11.01
N LYS A 61 10.91 0.08 -10.83
CA LYS A 61 11.93 -0.89 -11.22
C LYS A 61 11.75 -2.19 -10.44
N SER A 62 12.28 -3.27 -11.00
CA SER A 62 12.35 -4.54 -10.28
C SER A 62 13.65 -4.66 -9.47
N ILE A 63 13.61 -5.49 -8.44
CA ILE A 63 14.71 -5.79 -7.52
C ILE A 63 14.76 -7.30 -7.29
N ASP A 64 15.97 -7.80 -7.05
CA ASP A 64 16.15 -9.16 -6.57
C ASP A 64 16.25 -9.15 -5.05
N LEU A 65 15.76 -10.22 -4.43
CA LEU A 65 15.91 -10.48 -3.01
C LEU A 65 16.71 -11.78 -2.87
N PRO A 66 18.06 -11.71 -2.96
CA PRO A 66 18.89 -12.90 -3.15
C PRO A 66 18.80 -13.92 -2.00
N GLU A 67 18.43 -13.46 -0.81
CA GLU A 67 18.21 -14.33 0.36
C GLU A 67 16.86 -15.06 0.36
N VAL A 68 15.96 -14.69 -0.55
CA VAL A 68 14.65 -15.33 -0.74
C VAL A 68 14.71 -16.16 -2.01
N ALA A 69 14.90 -17.48 -1.84
CA ALA A 69 15.03 -18.40 -2.95
C ALA A 69 13.87 -18.29 -3.95
N GLY A 70 14.20 -18.12 -5.23
CA GLY A 70 13.23 -18.03 -6.33
C GLY A 70 12.53 -16.67 -6.48
N VAL A 71 12.94 -15.64 -5.74
CA VAL A 71 12.39 -14.28 -5.90
C VAL A 71 13.36 -13.41 -6.68
N THR A 72 13.18 -13.41 -8.00
CA THR A 72 13.81 -12.48 -8.94
C THR A 72 12.78 -11.47 -9.44
N SER A 73 13.23 -10.28 -9.83
CA SER A 73 12.37 -9.26 -10.46
C SER A 73 11.13 -8.83 -9.65
N CYS A 74 11.25 -8.73 -8.34
CA CYS A 74 10.19 -8.21 -7.47
C CYS A 74 10.07 -6.67 -7.62
N PRO A 75 8.87 -6.07 -7.72
CA PRO A 75 8.71 -4.61 -7.69
C PRO A 75 9.45 -3.94 -6.53
N SER A 76 10.23 -2.88 -6.82
CA SER A 76 11.05 -2.19 -5.82
C SER A 76 10.24 -1.45 -4.76
N ILE A 77 8.99 -1.14 -5.07
CA ILE A 77 8.07 -0.40 -4.22
C ILE A 77 6.82 -1.25 -4.00
N ARG A 78 6.41 -1.36 -2.74
CA ARG A 78 5.16 -2.00 -2.32
C ARG A 78 4.35 -1.04 -1.44
N LEU A 79 3.08 -1.35 -1.22
CA LEU A 79 2.23 -0.61 -0.29
C LEU A 79 2.00 -1.51 0.92
N CYS A 80 2.02 -0.91 2.11
CA CYS A 80 1.65 -1.60 3.32
C CYS A 80 0.21 -2.11 3.21
N PRO A 81 -0.04 -3.40 3.46
CA PRO A 81 -1.37 -3.99 3.27
C PRO A 81 -2.41 -3.45 4.28
N THR A 82 -1.95 -2.86 5.39
CA THR A 82 -2.83 -2.32 6.44
C THR A 82 -3.20 -0.86 6.22
N CYS A 83 -2.26 -0.04 5.75
CA CYS A 83 -2.49 1.41 5.71
C CYS A 83 -2.27 2.03 4.31
N GLY A 84 -1.65 1.32 3.37
CA GLY A 84 -1.34 1.85 2.04
C GLY A 84 -0.15 2.79 2.00
N MET A 85 0.74 2.77 3.00
CA MET A 85 2.00 3.53 2.96
C MET A 85 2.96 2.88 1.95
N LYS A 86 3.68 3.68 1.15
CA LYS A 86 4.76 3.19 0.28
C LYS A 86 5.92 2.65 1.11
N ILE A 87 6.41 1.48 0.73
CA ILE A 87 7.48 0.74 1.39
C ILE A 87 8.48 0.31 0.32
N GLU A 88 9.76 0.51 0.63
CA GLU A 88 10.89 -0.01 -0.12
C GLU A 88 11.63 -1.04 0.74
N HIS A 89 12.20 -2.07 0.11
CA HIS A 89 12.99 -3.09 0.80
C HIS A 89 14.47 -2.69 0.81
N SER A 90 15.16 -2.88 1.94
CA SER A 90 16.61 -2.66 2.07
C SER A 90 17.45 -3.57 1.17
N ARG A 91 16.83 -4.62 0.61
CA ARG A 91 17.44 -5.76 -0.13
C ARG A 91 18.43 -6.60 0.68
N GLN A 92 18.66 -6.25 1.93
CA GLN A 92 19.47 -6.99 2.88
C GLN A 92 18.55 -7.72 3.82
N ASN A 93 18.88 -8.97 4.17
CA ASN A 93 18.37 -9.69 5.31
C ASN A 93 16.84 -9.70 5.48
N CYS A 94 16.24 -10.88 5.32
CA CYS A 94 14.81 -11.15 5.55
C CYS A 94 13.85 -10.70 4.43
N LYS A 95 12.71 -11.38 4.32
CA LYS A 95 11.63 -11.11 3.36
C LYS A 95 10.55 -10.17 3.92
N ASN A 96 10.64 -9.85 5.21
CA ASN A 96 9.63 -9.08 5.94
C ASN A 96 10.10 -7.66 6.19
N VAL A 97 9.13 -6.75 6.24
CA VAL A 97 9.33 -5.33 6.54
C VAL A 97 8.33 -4.88 7.59
N ILE A 98 8.74 -3.93 8.43
CA ILE A 98 7.86 -3.28 9.40
C ILE A 98 7.42 -1.94 8.83
N CYS A 99 6.11 -1.73 8.71
CA CYS A 99 5.58 -0.45 8.26
C CYS A 99 5.86 0.63 9.32
N ARG A 100 6.57 1.70 8.96
CA ARG A 100 6.90 2.80 9.89
C ARG A 100 5.69 3.60 10.36
N ARG A 101 4.53 3.49 9.70
CA ARG A 101 3.30 4.19 10.10
C ARG A 101 2.40 3.37 11.02
N CYS A 102 2.10 2.13 10.66
CA CYS A 102 1.17 1.31 11.44
C CYS A 102 1.86 0.22 12.27
N HIS A 103 3.19 0.15 12.24
CA HIS A 103 4.04 -0.79 12.96
C HIS A 103 3.72 -2.28 12.74
N LYS A 104 2.94 -2.60 11.70
CA LYS A 104 2.65 -3.98 11.33
C LYS A 104 3.78 -4.53 10.46
N GLU A 105 4.22 -5.73 10.81
CA GLU A 105 5.15 -6.51 10.02
C GLU A 105 4.40 -7.30 8.94
N PHE A 106 4.95 -7.34 7.73
CA PHE A 106 4.40 -8.14 6.64
C PHE A 106 5.51 -8.57 5.66
N CYS A 107 5.26 -9.63 4.91
CA CYS A 107 6.16 -10.08 3.87
C CYS A 107 6.11 -9.13 2.66
N PHE A 108 7.25 -8.55 2.27
CA PHE A 108 7.36 -7.63 1.15
C PHE A 108 7.01 -8.27 -0.20
N VAL A 109 7.22 -9.58 -0.33
CA VAL A 109 6.95 -10.33 -1.57
C VAL A 109 5.45 -10.57 -1.76
N CYS A 110 4.78 -11.18 -0.78
CA CYS A 110 3.38 -11.60 -0.91
C CYS A 110 2.36 -10.66 -0.26
N LEU A 111 2.84 -9.62 0.45
CA LEU A 111 2.03 -8.63 1.20
C LEU A 111 1.14 -9.24 2.30
N LYS A 112 1.44 -10.46 2.74
CA LYS A 112 0.76 -11.10 3.88
C LYS A 112 1.33 -10.56 5.19
N LEU A 113 0.44 -10.16 6.10
CA LEU A 113 0.82 -9.78 7.46
C LEU A 113 1.46 -10.96 8.17
N THR A 114 2.56 -10.71 8.89
CA THR A 114 3.07 -11.67 9.85
C THR A 114 2.03 -11.68 10.98
N ALA A 115 1.30 -12.77 11.16
CA ALA A 115 0.40 -12.90 12.30
C ALA A 115 1.25 -12.66 13.56
N MET A 116 0.75 -11.83 14.49
CA MET A 116 1.40 -11.72 15.79
C MET A 116 1.18 -13.07 16.48
N LEU A 117 2.10 -14.01 16.29
CA LEU A 117 2.25 -15.11 17.23
C LEU A 117 2.74 -14.44 18.51
N GLN A 118 1.79 -14.07 19.38
CA GLN A 118 2.07 -13.97 20.80
C GLN A 118 2.39 -15.39 21.24
N ASP A 119 3.66 -15.76 21.15
CA ASP A 119 4.33 -16.59 22.13
C ASP A 119 5.83 -16.64 21.83
N GLN A 120 6.61 -16.57 22.90
CA GLN A 120 8.06 -16.51 22.90
C GLN A 120 8.66 -17.76 22.25
N PHE A 121 9.87 -17.61 21.70
CA PHE A 121 10.77 -18.67 21.17
C PHE A 121 10.38 -19.31 19.82
N THR A 122 10.89 -18.73 18.72
CA THR A 122 11.76 -19.41 17.71
C THR A 122 12.00 -18.48 16.50
N ILE A 123 12.77 -17.42 16.71
CA ILE A 123 13.48 -16.75 15.60
C ILE A 123 14.62 -17.69 15.20
N GLN A 124 14.33 -18.76 14.47
CA GLN A 124 15.40 -19.43 13.71
C GLN A 124 14.95 -20.27 12.52
N ASN A 125 13.70 -20.71 12.37
CA ASN A 125 13.35 -21.56 11.23
C ASN A 125 11.88 -21.44 10.77
N LEU A 126 11.46 -20.26 10.28
CA LEU A 126 10.23 -20.19 9.49
C LEU A 126 10.53 -20.59 8.03
N PRO A 127 9.73 -21.47 7.38
CA PRO A 127 10.05 -21.98 6.06
C PRO A 127 10.34 -20.87 5.04
N ARG A 128 11.44 -21.05 4.30
CA ARG A 128 11.94 -20.21 3.21
C ARG A 128 11.08 -20.25 1.94
N ARG A 129 9.79 -20.56 2.07
CA ARG A 129 8.86 -20.69 0.94
C ARG A 129 7.70 -19.74 1.14
N CYS A 130 7.52 -18.79 0.23
CA CYS A 130 6.22 -18.15 0.04
C CYS A 130 5.32 -19.21 -0.61
N SER A 131 4.59 -19.99 0.19
CA SER A 131 3.64 -20.96 -0.33
C SER A 131 2.56 -20.22 -1.15
N SER A 132 2.38 -20.70 -2.39
CA SER A 132 1.40 -20.23 -3.34
C SER A 132 -0.03 -20.37 -2.82
N LYS A 133 -0.85 -19.37 -3.19
CA LYS A 133 -2.30 -19.35 -3.44
C LYS A 133 -3.22 -19.84 -2.29
N THR A 134 -4.37 -19.18 -2.21
CA THR A 134 -5.49 -19.38 -1.26
C THR A 134 -5.13 -19.16 0.22
N ASP A 135 -5.45 -17.96 0.72
CA ASP A 135 -6.33 -17.81 1.89
C ASP A 135 -6.74 -16.35 2.02
N PHE A 136 -8.05 -16.17 1.91
CA PHE A 136 -8.73 -14.93 1.56
C PHE A 136 -9.69 -14.60 2.73
N TYR A 137 -9.51 -13.43 3.34
CA TYR A 137 -10.56 -12.54 3.90
C TYR A 137 -11.35 -13.02 5.11
N SER A 138 -10.92 -12.54 6.27
CA SER A 138 -11.82 -12.21 7.36
C SER A 138 -11.21 -11.11 8.22
N GLY A 139 -11.86 -9.94 8.27
CA GLY A 139 -11.67 -9.01 9.39
C GLY A 139 -10.90 -7.70 9.15
N MET A 140 -11.15 -6.94 8.08
CA MET A 140 -10.79 -5.52 8.04
C MET A 140 -11.94 -4.70 7.44
N ALA A 141 -12.66 -4.02 8.34
CA ALA A 141 -13.92 -3.31 8.11
C ALA A 141 -13.86 -2.30 6.93
N GLU A 142 -15.04 -2.02 6.36
CA GLU A 142 -15.48 -1.02 5.36
C GLU A 142 -14.56 0.20 5.03
N LYS A 143 -13.64 0.60 5.93
CA LYS A 143 -12.69 1.72 5.82
C LYS A 143 -11.50 1.50 4.86
N MET A 144 -11.27 0.29 4.33
CA MET A 144 -10.07 -0.05 3.52
C MET A 144 -10.33 -0.51 2.07
N LYS A 145 -11.50 -0.23 1.48
CA LYS A 145 -11.82 -0.67 0.10
C LYS A 145 -10.77 -0.23 -0.93
N ALA A 146 -10.27 1.01 -0.83
CA ALA A 146 -9.25 1.55 -1.73
C ALA A 146 -7.90 0.82 -1.58
N ILE A 147 -7.41 0.65 -0.34
CA ILE A 147 -6.13 -0.03 -0.06
C ILE A 147 -6.18 -1.49 -0.53
N ARG A 148 -7.29 -2.18 -0.28
CA ARG A 148 -7.54 -3.55 -0.74
C ARG A 148 -7.43 -3.67 -2.27
N CYS A 149 -8.03 -2.74 -3.01
CA CYS A 149 -7.94 -2.71 -4.47
C CYS A 149 -6.50 -2.53 -4.94
N LEU A 150 -5.74 -1.62 -4.31
CA LEU A 150 -4.32 -1.42 -4.62
C LEU A 150 -3.47 -2.67 -4.34
N ILE A 151 -3.72 -3.38 -3.24
CA ILE A 151 -3.00 -4.62 -2.89
C ILE A 151 -3.26 -5.71 -3.92
N LEU A 152 -4.52 -5.88 -4.36
CA LEU A 152 -4.87 -6.86 -5.39
C LEU A 152 -4.12 -6.54 -6.69
N ILE A 153 -4.10 -5.27 -7.09
CA ILE A 153 -3.35 -4.83 -8.27
C ILE A 153 -1.83 -5.09 -8.09
N GLN A 154 -1.28 -4.90 -6.90
CA GLN A 154 0.14 -5.23 -6.63
C GLN A 154 0.46 -6.72 -6.72
N GLN A 155 -0.48 -7.56 -6.30
CA GLN A 155 -0.35 -9.01 -6.42
C GLN A 155 -0.45 -9.43 -7.88
N GLU A 156 -1.36 -8.85 -8.65
CA GLU A 156 -1.48 -9.08 -10.10
C GLU A 156 -0.25 -8.60 -10.87
N ILE A 157 0.28 -7.41 -10.57
CA ILE A 157 1.51 -6.89 -11.18
C ILE A 157 2.67 -7.87 -10.93
N PHE A 158 2.83 -8.32 -9.68
CA PHE A 158 3.86 -9.29 -9.35
C PHE A 158 3.70 -10.63 -10.07
N ASN A 159 2.47 -11.16 -10.15
CA ASN A 159 2.19 -12.43 -10.83
C ASN A 159 2.40 -12.36 -12.36
N ARG A 160 2.51 -11.18 -12.95
CA ARG A 160 2.88 -11.02 -14.37
C ARG A 160 4.39 -10.94 -14.59
N SER A 161 5.16 -10.67 -13.54
CA SER A 161 6.61 -10.46 -13.58
C SER A 161 7.43 -11.72 -13.27
N VAL A 162 6.77 -12.81 -12.84
CA VAL A 162 7.36 -14.11 -12.46
C VAL A 162 6.64 -15.21 -13.22
#